data_AF-A0A815NWF6-F1
#
_entry.id   AF-A0A815NWF6-F1
#
_cell.length_a   1.000
_cell.length_b   1.000
_cell.length_c   1.000
_cell.angle_alpha   90.00
_cell.angle_beta   90.00
_cell.angle_gamma   90.00
#
_symmetry.space_group_name_H-M   'P 1'
#
loop_
_entity.id
_entity.type
_entity.pdbx_description
1 polymer ?
#
loop_
_entity_poly.entity_id
_entity_poly.type
_entity_poly.pdbx_seq_one_letter_code
_entity_poly.pdbx_strand_id
1 'polypeptide(L)'
;MYNAYSMPQSVYRHCQTRIIVAWAQGGQLEYSYPPSTGLKLTSYTQLLLEVHFESFISPDHPVGLRLRFFPLQQPPPYEIGVLTLGTLAKSPLFLPPNLDSIRFPTYCFNDCLRSFLGYHRTMNVFSILVHAHRRAIRIVLEDENRHQIIDRNPFEFHRQKTVFFTQPYLRINSTNELSLLCYYSTKNDTHQGIYGGHDSNDEMCQAFLYYYPKIESFPLCLSVPIYKNKHLLNNDQNWTVKQSLAMKFELESNVDHLGMCGDNIYLNHSNQSLLQTKFYRRTPENIRQYSHLFIPLPLSFVTLLFSLILISILYGYLIIKRNLHSFVRDCSLY
;
A
#
# COMPACT_ATOMS: atom_id res chain seq x y z
N MET A 1 17.75 18.93 -9.62
CA MET A 1 16.51 18.18 -9.35
C MET A 1 16.50 16.96 -10.25
N TYR A 2 16.16 15.79 -9.73
CA TYR A 2 15.88 14.61 -10.55
C TYR A 2 14.36 14.54 -10.76
N ASN A 3 13.90 14.23 -11.96
CA ASN A 3 12.53 13.74 -12.15
C ASN A 3 12.47 12.24 -11.80
N ALA A 4 11.25 11.70 -11.67
CA ALA A 4 11.02 10.30 -11.28
C ALA A 4 11.71 9.26 -12.18
N TYR A 5 12.07 9.61 -13.42
CA TYR A 5 12.73 8.73 -14.38
C TYR A 5 14.26 8.82 -14.35
N SER A 6 14.80 9.95 -13.88
CA SER A 6 16.24 10.25 -13.86
C SER A 6 16.89 9.99 -12.49
N MET A 7 16.08 9.83 -11.44
CA MET A 7 16.60 9.57 -10.11
C MET A 7 17.22 8.17 -10.03
N PRO A 8 18.43 8.01 -9.47
CA PRO A 8 19.03 6.69 -9.28
C PRO A 8 18.07 5.78 -8.52
N GLN A 9 17.67 4.69 -9.17
CA GLN A 9 16.65 3.79 -8.65
C GLN A 9 17.04 3.22 -7.27
N SER A 10 18.34 3.03 -7.01
CA SER A 10 18.86 2.62 -5.72
C SER A 10 18.50 3.62 -4.61
N VAL A 11 18.68 4.92 -4.82
CA VAL A 11 18.36 5.96 -3.82
C VAL A 11 16.85 6.05 -3.63
N TYR A 12 16.10 6.10 -4.73
CA TYR A 12 14.64 6.22 -4.69
C TYR A 12 14.01 5.07 -3.90
N ARG A 13 14.45 3.82 -4.14
CA ARG A 13 13.95 2.62 -3.48
C ARG A 13 14.18 2.60 -1.96
N HIS A 14 15.28 3.14 -1.46
CA HIS A 14 15.58 3.17 -0.02
C HIS A 14 14.82 4.28 0.72
N CYS A 15 14.43 5.36 0.03
CA CYS A 15 13.73 6.48 0.65
C CYS A 15 12.19 6.34 0.61
N GLN A 16 11.63 5.58 -0.33
CA GLN A 16 10.18 5.44 -0.52
C GLN A 16 9.42 4.91 0.70
N THR A 17 10.07 4.14 1.57
CA THR A 17 9.39 3.51 2.71
C THR A 17 9.56 4.27 4.02
N ARG A 18 10.46 5.25 4.09
CA ARG A 18 10.73 6.02 5.32
C ARG A 18 10.26 7.46 5.18
N ILE A 19 8.95 7.63 5.01
CA ILE A 19 8.31 8.95 5.05
C ILE A 19 8.49 9.54 6.45
N ILE A 20 9.02 10.75 6.52
CA ILE A 20 9.14 11.51 7.78
C ILE A 20 8.18 12.71 7.83
N VAL A 21 7.78 13.19 6.65
CA VAL A 21 6.83 14.27 6.43
C VAL A 21 6.14 14.02 5.10
N ALA A 22 4.82 14.12 5.09
CA ALA A 22 3.97 14.18 3.91
C ALA A 22 3.15 15.48 3.99
N TRP A 23 3.04 16.17 2.86
CA TRP A 23 2.23 17.37 2.72
C TRP A 23 1.42 17.24 1.43
N ALA A 24 0.16 17.65 1.48
CA ALA A 24 -0.72 17.73 0.34
C ALA A 24 -1.38 19.11 0.30
N GLN A 25 -1.94 19.47 -0.85
CA GLN A 25 -2.46 20.81 -1.09
C GLN A 25 -3.47 21.24 -0.01
N GLY A 26 -3.32 22.48 0.49
CA GLY A 26 -4.13 23.03 1.57
C GLY A 26 -3.86 22.46 2.96
N GLY A 27 -2.85 21.60 3.10
CA GLY A 27 -2.29 21.14 4.36
C GLY A 27 -1.55 22.24 5.13
N GLN A 28 -1.31 22.01 6.42
CA GLN A 28 -0.58 22.96 7.26
C GLN A 28 0.88 23.05 6.83
N LEU A 29 1.48 24.24 6.94
CA LEU A 29 2.87 24.48 6.53
C LEU A 29 3.89 24.18 7.63
N GLU A 30 3.46 24.20 8.89
CA GLU A 30 4.31 23.93 10.05
C GLU A 30 3.74 22.76 10.85
N TYR A 31 4.63 21.85 11.23
CA TYR A 31 4.32 20.68 12.06
C TYR A 31 5.32 20.61 13.21
N SER A 32 4.82 20.37 14.41
CA SER A 32 5.65 20.11 15.59
C SER A 32 5.38 18.70 16.09
N TYR A 33 6.45 17.94 16.32
CA TYR A 33 6.32 16.64 16.96
C TYR A 33 6.00 16.82 18.46
N PRO A 34 5.30 15.85 19.09
CA PRO A 34 5.10 15.83 20.52
C PRO A 34 6.41 16.02 21.31
N PRO A 35 6.39 16.69 22.49
CA PRO A 35 7.62 17.04 23.23
C PRO A 35 8.57 15.88 23.58
N SER A 36 8.06 14.66 23.75
CA SER A 36 8.85 13.46 24.08
C SER A 36 9.32 12.65 22.86
N THR A 37 9.21 13.23 21.66
CA THR A 37 9.45 12.52 20.41
C THR A 37 10.42 13.26 19.49
N GLY A 38 11.03 12.55 18.56
CA GLY A 38 11.88 13.17 17.53
C GLY A 38 12.25 12.25 16.39
N LEU A 39 13.00 12.81 15.44
CA LEU A 39 13.63 12.06 14.35
C LEU A 39 15.08 11.76 14.69
N LYS A 40 15.48 10.50 14.53
CA LYS A 40 16.88 10.09 14.68
C LYS A 40 17.61 10.29 13.36
N LEU A 41 18.47 11.31 13.30
CA LEU A 41 19.38 11.53 12.17
C LEU A 41 20.81 11.16 12.57
N THR A 42 21.53 10.50 11.67
CA THR A 42 22.95 10.17 11.82
C THR A 42 23.77 10.95 10.79
N SER A 43 25.10 10.93 10.92
CA SER A 43 26.01 11.53 9.94
C SER A 43 25.87 10.96 8.52
N TYR A 44 25.23 9.80 8.37
CA TYR A 44 25.01 9.13 7.09
C TYR A 44 23.56 9.26 6.59
N THR A 45 22.70 10.00 7.30
CA THR A 45 21.31 10.15 6.88
C THR A 45 21.20 11.04 5.64
N GLN A 46 20.62 10.49 4.58
CA GLN A 46 20.24 11.22 3.37
C GLN A 46 18.74 11.52 3.43
N LEU A 47 18.37 12.74 3.10
CA LEU A 47 16.98 13.16 2.99
C LEU A 47 16.62 13.32 1.51
N LEU A 48 15.50 12.71 1.12
CA LEU A 48 14.89 12.88 -0.19
C LEU A 48 13.66 13.77 -0.05
N LEU A 49 13.64 14.88 -0.78
CA LEU A 49 12.44 15.68 -0.98
C LEU A 49 11.83 15.32 -2.34
N GLU A 50 10.69 14.65 -2.32
CA GLU A 50 9.88 14.37 -3.50
C GLU A 50 8.79 15.45 -3.63
N VAL A 51 8.72 16.11 -4.78
CA VAL A 51 7.75 17.20 -5.05
C VAL A 51 6.97 16.84 -6.30
N HIS A 52 5.64 16.88 -6.20
CA HIS A 52 4.72 16.62 -7.31
C HIS A 52 4.23 17.95 -7.86
N PHE A 53 4.71 18.33 -9.04
CA PHE A 53 4.25 19.54 -9.73
C PHE A 53 3.09 19.19 -10.67
N GLU A 54 1.98 19.94 -10.59
CA GLU A 54 0.96 19.88 -11.64
C GLU A 54 1.54 20.43 -12.95
N SER A 55 1.08 19.89 -14.08
CA SER A 55 1.66 20.14 -15.42
C SER A 55 1.69 21.60 -15.86
N PHE A 56 0.88 22.47 -15.24
CA PHE A 56 0.83 23.91 -15.52
C PHE A 56 1.74 24.76 -14.61
N ILE A 57 2.41 24.17 -13.62
CA ILE A 57 3.34 24.88 -12.73
C ILE A 57 4.77 24.71 -13.26
N SER A 58 5.49 25.81 -13.45
CA SER A 58 6.91 25.73 -13.80
C SER A 58 7.70 25.06 -12.67
N PRO A 59 8.58 24.08 -12.97
CA PRO A 59 9.46 23.46 -11.98
C PRO A 59 10.49 24.42 -11.39
N ASP A 60 10.60 25.64 -11.93
CA ASP A 60 11.52 26.68 -11.44
C ASP A 60 11.02 27.37 -10.15
N HIS A 61 9.83 27.01 -9.66
CA HIS A 61 9.33 27.54 -8.39
C HIS A 61 10.15 26.98 -7.21
N PRO A 62 10.67 27.84 -6.31
CA PRO A 62 11.44 27.37 -5.17
C PRO A 62 10.52 26.65 -4.18
N VAL A 63 10.71 25.33 -4.09
CA VAL A 63 10.06 24.47 -3.09
C VAL A 63 11.14 23.92 -2.17
N GLY A 64 10.85 23.87 -0.87
CA GLY A 64 11.81 23.36 0.10
C GLY A 64 11.15 22.90 1.39
N LEU A 65 11.88 22.10 2.14
CA LEU A 65 11.52 21.64 3.48
C LEU A 65 12.45 22.32 4.49
N ARG A 66 11.89 23.00 5.49
CA ARG A 66 12.66 23.54 6.61
C ARG A 66 12.51 22.63 7.81
N LEU A 67 13.59 21.96 8.20
CA LEU A 67 13.66 21.21 9.46
C LEU A 67 14.25 22.11 10.55
N ARG A 68 13.49 22.36 11.61
CA ARG A 68 14.00 23.05 12.81
C ARG A 68 14.48 21.99 13.80
N PHE A 69 15.78 21.99 14.05
CA PHE A 69 16.40 21.09 15.02
C PHE A 69 16.59 21.82 16.34
N PHE A 70 16.17 21.20 17.43
CA PHE A 70 16.51 21.65 18.77
C PHE A 70 17.59 20.71 19.30
N PRO A 71 18.83 21.20 19.55
CA PRO A 71 19.87 20.40 20.18
C PRO A 71 19.44 20.14 21.62
N LEU A 72 18.73 19.04 21.84
CA LEU A 72 18.43 18.58 23.18
C LEU A 72 19.71 17.97 23.74
N GLN A 73 20.12 18.42 24.93
CA GLN A 73 21.23 17.79 25.68
C GLN A 73 20.98 16.30 25.94
N GLN A 74 19.70 15.90 25.93
CA GLN A 74 19.23 14.53 26.01
C GLN A 74 18.28 14.26 24.83
N PRO A 75 18.57 13.32 23.91
CA PRO A 75 17.66 13.01 22.81
C PRO A 75 16.29 12.57 23.35
N PRO A 76 15.19 12.87 22.63
CA PRO A 76 13.86 12.48 23.07
C PRO A 76 13.78 10.95 23.19
N PRO A 77 13.04 10.41 24.17
CA PRO A 77 13.02 8.98 24.45
C PRO A 77 12.39 8.14 23.34
N TYR A 78 11.58 8.75 22.47
CA TYR A 78 10.88 8.05 21.39
C TYR A 78 11.21 8.61 20.01
N GLU A 79 11.62 7.73 19.10
CA GLU A 79 11.65 8.03 17.68
C GLU A 79 10.23 7.97 17.12
N ILE A 80 9.88 8.90 16.23
CA ILE A 80 8.60 8.84 15.50
C ILE A 80 8.67 7.87 14.32
N GLY A 81 7.54 7.27 13.97
CA GLY A 81 7.33 6.54 12.73
C GLY A 81 6.15 7.10 11.94
N VAL A 82 6.12 6.78 10.65
CA VAL A 82 4.96 7.00 9.78
C VAL A 82 4.52 5.66 9.22
N LEU A 83 3.26 5.30 9.44
CA LEU A 83 2.63 4.10 8.89
C LEU A 83 1.70 4.53 7.76
N THR A 84 1.92 3.98 6.57
CA THR A 84 1.04 4.19 5.42
C THR A 84 -0.02 3.09 5.38
N LEU A 85 -1.27 3.50 5.42
CA LEU A 85 -2.44 2.64 5.22
C LEU A 85 -3.01 2.78 3.81
N GLY A 86 -3.75 1.77 3.38
CA GLY A 86 -4.53 1.82 2.14
C GLY A 86 -3.82 1.17 0.97
N THR A 87 -3.49 1.96 -0.05
CA THR A 87 -2.91 1.48 -1.32
C THR A 87 -1.55 2.11 -1.60
N LEU A 88 -0.67 1.40 -2.30
CA LEU A 88 0.46 2.05 -2.97
C LEU A 88 -0.05 2.94 -4.11
N ALA A 89 0.74 3.96 -4.47
CA ALA A 89 0.43 4.81 -5.61
C ALA A 89 0.13 4.02 -6.90
N LYS A 90 0.91 2.97 -7.21
CA LYS A 90 0.69 2.08 -8.37
C LYS A 90 0.03 0.74 -8.01
N SER A 91 -0.77 0.69 -6.95
CA SER A 91 -1.53 -0.51 -6.58
C SER A 91 -2.62 -0.79 -7.63
N PRO A 92 -3.15 -2.02 -7.76
CA PRO A 92 -4.28 -2.30 -8.65
C PRO A 92 -5.59 -1.71 -8.08
N LEU A 93 -5.66 -0.39 -7.96
CA LEU A 93 -6.89 0.36 -7.74
C LEU A 93 -7.53 0.59 -9.12
N PHE A 94 -8.84 0.37 -9.19
CA PHE A 94 -9.65 0.63 -10.37
C PHE A 94 -11.02 1.14 -9.94
N LEU A 95 -11.48 2.20 -10.58
CA LEU A 95 -12.82 2.75 -10.39
C LEU A 95 -13.57 2.74 -11.73
N PRO A 96 -14.74 2.10 -11.81
CA PRO A 96 -15.59 2.17 -12.99
C PRO A 96 -16.09 3.61 -13.24
N PRO A 97 -16.26 4.03 -14.51
CA PRO A 97 -16.76 5.36 -14.85
C PRO A 97 -18.27 5.53 -14.56
N ASN A 98 -18.74 6.76 -14.63
CA ASN A 98 -20.15 7.15 -14.67
C ASN A 98 -20.97 6.71 -13.43
N LEU A 99 -20.40 6.89 -12.24
CA LEU A 99 -21.06 6.57 -10.99
C LEU A 99 -20.99 7.73 -10.00
N ASP A 100 -22.13 8.02 -9.35
CA ASP A 100 -22.20 9.10 -8.36
C ASP A 100 -21.33 8.84 -7.13
N SER A 101 -21.23 7.57 -6.72
CA SER A 101 -20.47 7.14 -5.55
C SER A 101 -20.02 5.68 -5.70
N ILE A 102 -18.76 5.41 -5.38
CA ILE A 102 -18.14 4.09 -5.31
C ILE A 102 -17.38 4.01 -3.98
N ARG A 103 -17.69 3.02 -3.14
CA ARG A 103 -16.90 2.73 -1.94
C ARG A 103 -15.76 1.76 -2.25
N PHE A 104 -14.54 2.21 -2.03
CA PHE A 104 -13.31 1.41 -2.15
C PHE A 104 -12.75 1.09 -0.75
N PRO A 105 -12.90 -0.16 -0.28
CA PRO A 105 -12.39 -0.56 1.03
C PRO A 105 -10.92 -0.97 0.97
N THR A 106 -10.17 -0.57 1.98
CA THR A 106 -8.81 -1.06 2.27
C THR A 106 -8.65 -1.30 3.76
N TYR A 107 -7.69 -2.13 4.12
CA TYR A 107 -7.58 -2.71 5.46
C TYR A 107 -6.12 -2.85 5.88
N CYS A 108 -5.88 -2.60 7.17
CA CYS A 108 -4.71 -3.07 7.88
C CYS A 108 -5.13 -4.19 8.82
N PHE A 109 -5.01 -5.43 8.33
CA PHE A 109 -5.43 -6.63 9.05
C PHE A 109 -4.66 -6.80 10.37
N ASN A 110 -5.34 -7.34 11.37
CA ASN A 110 -4.78 -7.49 12.72
C ASN A 110 -3.50 -8.33 12.77
N ASP A 111 -3.32 -9.29 11.86
CA ASP A 111 -2.14 -10.14 11.81
C ASP A 111 -0.89 -9.35 11.40
N CYS A 112 -1.02 -8.33 10.53
CA CYS A 112 0.05 -7.39 10.25
C CYS A 112 0.46 -6.62 11.51
N LEU A 113 -0.51 -6.04 12.23
CA LEU A 113 -0.23 -5.35 13.49
C LEU A 113 0.41 -6.30 14.51
N ARG A 114 -0.09 -7.54 14.63
CA ARG A 114 0.46 -8.56 15.51
C ARG A 114 1.90 -8.94 15.16
N SER A 115 2.21 -9.12 13.89
CA SER A 115 3.55 -9.51 13.44
C SER A 115 4.61 -8.46 13.77
N PHE A 116 4.28 -7.18 13.66
CA PHE A 116 5.26 -6.09 13.83
C PHE A 116 5.26 -5.44 15.22
N LEU A 117 4.10 -5.34 15.89
CA LEU A 117 4.03 -4.81 17.26
C LEU A 117 4.34 -5.91 18.31
N GLY A 118 4.09 -7.17 18.00
CA GLY A 118 4.08 -8.24 19.00
C GLY A 118 2.97 -8.05 20.04
N TYR A 119 3.02 -8.79 21.15
CA TYR A 119 1.92 -8.81 22.13
C TYR A 119 1.88 -7.59 23.07
N HIS A 120 3.00 -6.86 23.24
CA HIS A 120 3.13 -5.86 24.30
C HIS A 120 3.38 -4.44 23.82
N ARG A 121 3.68 -4.23 22.54
CA ARG A 121 3.91 -2.87 22.02
C ARG A 121 2.62 -2.28 21.51
N THR A 122 2.53 -0.97 21.67
CA THR A 122 1.44 -0.15 21.14
C THR A 122 2.01 1.07 20.46
N MET A 123 1.36 1.51 19.39
CA MET A 123 1.66 2.74 18.70
C MET A 123 0.71 3.82 19.23
N ASN A 124 1.27 4.98 19.59
CA ASN A 124 0.51 6.17 19.95
C ASN A 124 0.49 7.09 18.73
N VAL A 125 -0.62 7.12 18.02
CA VAL A 125 -0.83 7.93 16.82
C VAL A 125 -1.22 9.34 17.25
N PHE A 126 -0.34 10.29 16.99
CA PHE A 126 -0.54 11.69 17.35
C PHE A 126 -1.03 12.54 16.18
N SER A 127 -0.91 12.03 14.94
CA SER A 127 -1.36 12.76 13.76
C SER A 127 -1.71 11.82 12.61
N ILE A 128 -2.70 12.23 11.80
CA ILE A 128 -3.14 11.48 10.60
C ILE A 128 -3.37 12.45 9.43
N LEU A 129 -2.76 12.14 8.28
CA LEU A 129 -3.09 12.76 6.99
C LEU A 129 -3.77 11.71 6.11
N VAL A 130 -5.03 11.94 5.71
CA VAL A 130 -5.69 11.15 4.66
C VAL A 130 -5.43 11.77 3.30
N HIS A 131 -5.27 10.93 2.28
CA HIS A 131 -4.88 11.35 0.93
C HIS A 131 -5.63 10.57 -0.16
N ALA A 132 -6.09 11.32 -1.16
CA ALA A 132 -6.68 10.83 -2.40
C ALA A 132 -6.61 11.93 -3.47
N HIS A 133 -7.00 11.61 -4.71
CA HIS A 133 -7.03 12.57 -5.81
C HIS A 133 -8.44 13.14 -6.02
N ARG A 134 -8.71 13.62 -7.25
CA ARG A 134 -9.77 14.58 -7.57
C ARG A 134 -11.18 14.02 -7.45
N ARG A 135 -11.36 12.70 -7.52
CA ARG A 135 -12.67 12.03 -7.50
C ARG A 135 -13.11 11.67 -6.11
N ALA A 136 -12.22 11.70 -5.12
CA ALA A 136 -12.58 11.40 -3.75
C ALA A 136 -13.59 12.44 -3.23
N ILE A 137 -14.70 11.95 -2.70
CA ILE A 137 -15.77 12.76 -2.11
C ILE A 137 -15.88 12.56 -0.60
N ARG A 138 -15.35 11.45 -0.08
CA ARG A 138 -15.27 11.18 1.37
C ARG A 138 -14.17 10.17 1.67
N ILE A 139 -13.49 10.32 2.80
CA ILE A 139 -12.57 9.31 3.33
C ILE A 139 -12.90 9.05 4.80
N VAL A 140 -13.04 7.78 5.16
CA VAL A 140 -13.28 7.33 6.53
C VAL A 140 -12.15 6.38 6.95
N LEU A 141 -11.54 6.65 8.11
CA LEU A 141 -10.68 5.70 8.81
C LEU A 141 -11.42 5.25 10.07
N GLU A 142 -11.61 3.95 10.23
CA GLU A 142 -12.32 3.36 11.37
C GLU A 142 -11.55 2.18 11.99
N ASP A 143 -11.86 1.91 13.26
CA ASP A 143 -11.34 0.76 14.00
C ASP A 143 -12.17 -0.52 13.73
N GLU A 144 -11.79 -1.63 14.38
CA GLU A 144 -12.48 -2.92 14.25
C GLU A 144 -13.96 -2.90 14.69
N ASN A 145 -14.35 -1.92 15.52
CA ASN A 145 -15.70 -1.73 16.03
C ASN A 145 -16.51 -0.74 15.19
N ARG A 146 -15.94 -0.23 14.09
CA ARG A 146 -16.51 0.82 13.23
C ARG A 146 -16.63 2.18 13.92
N HIS A 147 -15.83 2.43 14.96
CA HIS A 147 -15.68 3.79 15.46
C HIS A 147 -14.83 4.60 14.48
N GLN A 148 -15.35 5.75 14.08
CA GLN A 148 -14.67 6.64 13.14
C GLN A 148 -13.54 7.38 13.85
N ILE A 149 -12.32 7.11 13.41
CA ILE A 149 -11.11 7.83 13.82
C ILE A 149 -10.98 9.11 13.00
N ILE A 150 -11.22 9.03 11.69
CA ILE A 150 -11.29 10.15 10.76
C ILE A 150 -12.54 10.00 9.92
N ASP A 151 -13.29 11.08 9.75
CA ASP A 151 -14.32 11.22 8.72
C ASP A 151 -14.13 12.56 8.01
N ARG A 152 -13.67 12.52 6.76
CA ARG A 152 -13.56 13.68 5.88
C ARG A 152 -14.72 13.66 4.91
N ASN A 153 -15.80 14.35 5.26
CA ASN A 153 -17.01 14.46 4.45
C ASN A 153 -17.52 15.92 4.45
N PRO A 154 -17.45 16.64 3.32
CA PRO A 154 -16.83 16.23 2.07
C PRO A 154 -15.30 16.13 2.18
N PHE A 155 -14.70 15.28 1.37
CA PHE A 155 -13.28 15.35 1.06
C PHE A 155 -13.07 16.39 -0.03
N GLU A 156 -12.10 17.29 0.16
CA GLU A 156 -11.75 18.34 -0.80
C GLU A 156 -10.30 18.13 -1.26
N PHE A 157 -10.10 17.79 -2.54
CA PHE A 157 -8.77 17.49 -3.12
C PHE A 157 -7.74 18.60 -2.85
N HIS A 158 -8.15 19.87 -2.89
CA HIS A 158 -7.27 21.02 -2.65
C HIS A 158 -7.09 21.39 -1.17
N ARG A 159 -7.70 20.65 -0.22
CA ARG A 159 -7.64 20.93 1.22
C ARG A 159 -7.43 19.67 2.07
N GLN A 160 -6.29 19.04 1.91
CA GLN A 160 -5.91 17.81 2.61
C GLN A 160 -5.16 18.11 3.90
N LYS A 161 -5.89 18.61 4.90
CA LYS A 161 -5.31 18.96 6.20
C LYS A 161 -5.08 17.73 7.07
N THR A 162 -3.85 17.62 7.56
CA THR A 162 -3.45 16.72 8.65
C THR A 162 -4.26 17.00 9.92
N VAL A 163 -4.74 15.95 10.58
CA VAL A 163 -5.36 16.00 11.91
C VAL A 163 -4.31 15.75 12.96
N PHE A 164 -4.21 16.64 13.94
CA PHE A 164 -3.40 16.45 15.15
C PHE A 164 -4.31 16.11 16.32
N PHE A 165 -3.99 15.02 17.02
CA PHE A 165 -4.71 14.63 18.22
C PHE A 165 -4.13 15.33 19.44
N THR A 166 -4.97 15.65 20.42
CA THR A 166 -4.55 16.02 21.77
C THR A 166 -4.39 14.77 22.62
N GLN A 167 -3.59 14.83 23.68
CA GLN A 167 -3.47 13.69 24.60
C GLN A 167 -4.81 13.39 25.31
N PRO A 168 -5.13 12.11 25.60
CA PRO A 168 -4.36 10.92 25.23
C PRO A 168 -4.45 10.63 23.72
N TYR A 169 -3.31 10.26 23.13
CA TYR A 169 -3.24 9.93 21.70
C TYR A 169 -3.96 8.63 21.37
N LEU A 170 -4.37 8.47 20.11
CA LEU A 170 -4.99 7.24 19.60
C LEU A 170 -4.01 6.07 19.77
N ARG A 171 -4.42 5.05 20.53
CA ARG A 171 -3.59 3.90 20.84
C ARG A 171 -3.97 2.72 19.95
N ILE A 172 -3.01 2.23 19.18
CA ILE A 172 -3.15 1.06 18.31
C ILE A 172 -2.26 -0.06 18.84
N ASN A 173 -2.81 -1.26 18.97
CA ASN A 173 -2.13 -2.45 19.47
C ASN A 173 -2.31 -3.65 18.51
N SER A 174 -1.74 -4.80 18.86
CA SER A 174 -1.73 -6.00 18.01
C SER A 174 -3.05 -6.74 17.85
N THR A 175 -4.10 -6.34 18.58
CA THR A 175 -5.46 -6.88 18.42
C THR A 175 -6.35 -5.99 17.56
N ASN A 176 -5.95 -4.75 17.31
CA ASN A 176 -6.73 -3.84 16.48
C ASN A 176 -6.74 -4.27 15.01
N GLU A 177 -7.71 -3.75 14.28
CA GLU A 177 -7.75 -3.74 12.83
C GLU A 177 -8.22 -2.37 12.37
N LEU A 178 -7.68 -1.88 11.25
CA LEU A 178 -8.06 -0.57 10.72
C LEU A 178 -8.68 -0.74 9.34
N SER A 179 -9.76 0.00 9.08
CA SER A 179 -10.38 0.09 7.76
C SER A 179 -10.29 1.51 7.24
N LEU A 180 -9.68 1.68 6.07
CA LEU A 180 -9.66 2.94 5.34
C LEU A 180 -10.61 2.82 4.14
N LEU A 181 -11.73 3.52 4.21
CA LEU A 181 -12.80 3.52 3.23
C LEU A 181 -12.75 4.83 2.45
N CYS A 182 -12.40 4.74 1.17
CA CYS A 182 -12.43 5.88 0.27
C CYS A 182 -13.68 5.83 -0.60
N TYR A 183 -14.38 6.96 -0.70
CA TYR A 183 -15.58 7.11 -1.52
C TYR A 183 -15.26 8.05 -2.68
N TYR A 184 -15.57 7.63 -3.91
CA TYR A 184 -15.27 8.38 -5.12
C TYR A 184 -16.51 8.67 -5.94
N SER A 185 -16.52 9.80 -6.65
CA SER A 185 -17.49 10.10 -7.70
C SER A 185 -16.79 10.10 -9.05
N THR A 186 -17.19 9.18 -9.94
CA THR A 186 -16.70 9.09 -11.32
C THR A 186 -17.77 9.56 -12.31
N LYS A 187 -18.79 10.30 -11.84
CA LYS A 187 -19.91 10.79 -12.65
C LYS A 187 -19.47 11.56 -13.90
N ASN A 188 -18.36 12.30 -13.78
CA ASN A 188 -17.81 13.11 -14.87
C ASN A 188 -16.89 12.32 -15.81
N ASP A 189 -16.58 11.06 -15.49
CA ASP A 189 -15.82 10.15 -16.33
C ASP A 189 -16.81 9.26 -17.08
N THR A 190 -17.04 9.47 -18.36
CA THR A 190 -18.18 8.84 -19.06
C THR A 190 -17.88 7.48 -19.68
N HIS A 191 -16.62 7.20 -20.06
CA HIS A 191 -16.28 6.03 -20.88
C HIS A 191 -15.04 5.25 -20.43
N GLN A 192 -14.12 5.89 -19.73
CA GLN A 192 -12.83 5.30 -19.33
C GLN A 192 -12.81 5.08 -17.82
N GLY A 193 -12.37 3.90 -17.40
CA GLY A 193 -12.11 3.62 -16.00
C GLY A 193 -10.89 4.37 -15.48
N ILE A 194 -10.84 4.54 -14.17
CA ILE A 194 -9.80 5.31 -13.49
C ILE A 194 -8.92 4.33 -12.73
N TYR A 195 -7.61 4.40 -12.93
CA TYR A 195 -6.65 3.50 -12.29
C TYR A 195 -5.95 4.17 -11.11
N GLY A 196 -5.33 3.34 -10.28
CA GLY A 196 -4.36 3.78 -9.30
C GLY A 196 -3.10 4.33 -9.96
N GLY A 197 -2.65 5.50 -9.54
CA GLY A 197 -1.44 6.10 -10.08
C GLY A 197 -1.04 7.39 -9.38
N HIS A 198 0.03 8.01 -9.89
CA HIS A 198 0.61 9.23 -9.31
C HIS A 198 0.03 10.51 -9.90
N ASP A 199 -0.62 10.45 -11.06
CA ASP A 199 -1.20 11.63 -11.69
C ASP A 199 -2.46 12.05 -10.93
N SER A 200 -2.76 13.35 -10.85
CA SER A 200 -4.00 13.83 -10.22
C SER A 200 -5.28 13.37 -10.96
N ASN A 201 -5.14 12.86 -12.18
CA ASN A 201 -6.20 12.20 -12.95
C ASN A 201 -6.29 10.69 -12.70
N ASP A 202 -5.28 10.07 -12.09
CA ASP A 202 -5.38 8.75 -11.47
C ASP A 202 -6.03 8.88 -10.09
N GLU A 203 -6.12 7.80 -9.31
CA GLU A 203 -6.60 7.84 -7.92
C GLU A 203 -5.68 7.14 -6.92
N MET A 204 -5.80 7.55 -5.65
CA MET A 204 -5.15 6.92 -4.50
C MET A 204 -6.13 6.82 -3.34
N CYS A 205 -5.97 5.78 -2.51
CA CYS A 205 -6.63 5.67 -1.21
C CYS A 205 -5.57 5.47 -0.14
N GLN A 206 -5.22 6.52 0.60
CA GLN A 206 -4.10 6.48 1.55
C GLN A 206 -4.40 7.20 2.87
N ALA A 207 -3.74 6.74 3.93
CA ALA A 207 -3.62 7.49 5.18
C ALA A 207 -2.21 7.35 5.76
N PHE A 208 -1.61 8.46 6.16
CA PHE A 208 -0.30 8.53 6.82
C PHE A 208 -0.51 8.77 8.31
N LEU A 209 -0.29 7.72 9.11
CA LEU A 209 -0.37 7.76 10.56
C LEU A 209 1.00 8.09 11.13
N TYR A 210 1.13 9.24 11.79
CA TYR A 210 2.33 9.63 12.52
C TYR A 210 2.21 9.14 13.96
N TYR A 211 3.17 8.35 14.40
CA TYR A 211 3.08 7.64 15.69
C TYR A 211 4.43 7.53 16.41
N TYR A 212 4.38 7.14 17.68
CA TYR A 212 5.54 6.72 18.45
C TYR A 212 5.18 5.60 19.46
N PRO A 213 6.13 4.76 19.91
CA PRO A 213 7.49 4.64 19.39
C PRO A 213 7.50 4.05 17.98
N LYS A 214 8.47 4.45 17.15
CA LYS A 214 8.71 3.88 15.82
C LYS A 214 8.83 2.35 15.89
N ILE A 215 8.14 1.66 14.98
CA ILE A 215 8.27 0.22 14.78
C ILE A 215 9.19 -0.01 13.58
N GLU A 216 10.31 -0.70 13.80
CA GLU A 216 11.26 -1.01 12.73
C GLU A 216 10.63 -1.94 11.69
N SER A 217 10.92 -1.68 10.42
CA SER A 217 10.45 -2.47 9.28
C SER A 217 8.93 -2.57 9.11
N PHE A 218 8.15 -1.65 9.71
CA PHE A 218 6.70 -1.57 9.53
C PHE A 218 6.21 -0.20 8.99
N PRO A 219 6.67 0.23 7.81
CA PRO A 219 6.21 1.47 7.19
C PRO A 219 4.88 1.32 6.42
N LEU A 220 4.49 0.11 6.04
CA LEU A 220 3.32 -0.16 5.20
C LEU A 220 2.38 -1.15 5.88
N CYS A 221 1.07 -0.86 5.83
CA CYS A 221 0.00 -1.81 6.11
C CYS A 221 -1.16 -1.56 5.15
N LEU A 222 -1.15 -2.30 4.04
CA LEU A 222 -1.92 -2.01 2.84
C LEU A 222 -2.85 -3.16 2.53
N SER A 223 -3.92 -2.87 1.80
CA SER A 223 -4.65 -3.92 1.10
C SER A 223 -5.39 -3.38 -0.12
N VAL A 224 -5.70 -4.29 -1.04
CA VAL A 224 -6.52 -4.02 -2.22
C VAL A 224 -7.58 -5.09 -2.39
N PRO A 225 -8.80 -4.74 -2.83
CA PRO A 225 -9.80 -5.71 -3.25
C PRO A 225 -9.30 -6.56 -4.42
N ILE A 226 -9.66 -7.85 -4.43
CA ILE A 226 -9.35 -8.75 -5.54
C ILE A 226 -10.49 -8.71 -6.53
N TYR A 227 -10.22 -8.16 -7.72
CA TYR A 227 -11.17 -8.19 -8.84
C TYR A 227 -11.27 -9.62 -9.37
N LYS A 228 -12.46 -10.20 -9.23
CA LYS A 228 -12.84 -11.53 -9.71
C LYS A 228 -13.17 -11.47 -11.20
N ASN A 229 -13.86 -10.43 -11.64
CA ASN A 229 -14.23 -10.27 -13.05
C ASN A 229 -13.17 -9.48 -13.82
N LYS A 230 -11.92 -9.97 -13.82
CA LYS A 230 -10.81 -9.32 -14.55
C LYS A 230 -11.10 -9.10 -16.04
N HIS A 231 -11.95 -9.93 -16.64
CA HIS A 231 -12.38 -9.75 -18.02
C HIS A 231 -13.11 -8.41 -18.27
N LEU A 232 -13.77 -7.84 -17.26
CA LEU A 232 -14.35 -6.49 -17.35
C LEU A 232 -13.27 -5.40 -17.44
N LEU A 233 -12.12 -5.62 -16.82
CA LEU A 233 -10.93 -4.75 -16.86
C LEU A 233 -10.07 -4.93 -18.12
N ASN A 234 -10.51 -5.75 -19.08
CA ASN A 234 -9.81 -5.90 -20.36
C ASN A 234 -10.48 -5.09 -21.47
N ASN A 235 -11.59 -4.40 -21.17
CA ASN A 235 -12.39 -3.64 -22.12
C ASN A 235 -12.32 -2.14 -21.77
N ASP A 236 -11.08 -1.66 -21.61
CA ASP A 236 -10.73 -0.37 -20.97
C ASP A 236 -11.17 0.88 -21.75
N GLN A 237 -11.79 0.68 -22.91
CA GLN A 237 -12.38 1.75 -23.70
C GLN A 237 -13.85 1.45 -23.95
N ASN A 238 -14.71 2.37 -23.48
CA ASN A 238 -16.17 2.37 -23.64
C ASN A 238 -16.95 1.47 -22.67
N TRP A 239 -16.80 1.74 -21.38
CA TRP A 239 -17.67 1.18 -20.34
C TRP A 239 -19.13 1.64 -20.51
N THR A 240 -20.05 0.69 -20.45
CA THR A 240 -21.49 0.97 -20.32
C THR A 240 -21.85 1.23 -18.86
N VAL A 241 -22.98 1.92 -18.62
CA VAL A 241 -23.52 2.11 -17.27
C VAL A 241 -23.74 0.77 -16.56
N LYS A 242 -24.23 -0.23 -17.29
CA LYS A 242 -24.47 -1.58 -16.76
C LYS A 242 -23.18 -2.25 -16.28
N GLN A 243 -22.10 -2.17 -17.06
CA GLN A 243 -20.79 -2.70 -16.65
C GLN A 243 -20.26 -1.96 -15.42
N SER A 244 -20.41 -0.64 -15.40
CA SER A 244 -19.95 0.19 -14.27
C SER A 244 -20.68 -0.15 -12.97
N LEU A 245 -22.01 -0.33 -13.03
CA LEU A 245 -22.81 -0.79 -11.89
C LEU A 245 -22.44 -2.21 -11.44
N ALA A 246 -22.15 -3.13 -12.37
CA ALA A 246 -21.71 -4.47 -12.04
C ALA A 246 -20.36 -4.46 -11.30
N MET A 247 -19.39 -3.68 -11.78
CA MET A 247 -18.09 -3.53 -11.13
C MET A 247 -18.20 -2.80 -9.78
N LYS A 248 -19.08 -1.80 -9.66
CA LYS A 248 -19.39 -1.17 -8.37
C LYS A 248 -19.89 -2.21 -7.36
N PHE A 249 -20.86 -3.03 -7.76
CA PHE A 249 -21.39 -4.08 -6.88
C PHE A 249 -20.29 -5.06 -6.46
N GLU A 250 -19.42 -5.48 -7.39
CA GLU A 250 -18.27 -6.32 -7.08
C GLU A 250 -17.32 -5.69 -6.05
N LEU A 251 -16.93 -4.43 -6.26
CA LEU A 251 -16.05 -3.67 -5.36
C LEU A 251 -16.67 -3.50 -3.96
N GLU A 252 -17.92 -3.06 -3.88
CA GLU A 252 -18.59 -2.73 -2.62
C GLU A 252 -18.98 -3.98 -1.81
N SER A 253 -19.17 -5.11 -2.48
CA SER A 253 -19.42 -6.41 -1.85
C SER A 253 -18.15 -7.23 -1.67
N ASN A 254 -16.97 -6.70 -2.03
CA ASN A 254 -15.76 -7.50 -2.07
C ASN A 254 -15.35 -7.93 -0.66
N VAL A 255 -15.18 -9.23 -0.49
CA VAL A 255 -14.71 -9.86 0.74
C VAL A 255 -13.27 -10.34 0.61
N ASP A 256 -12.76 -10.48 -0.62
CA ASP A 256 -11.45 -11.05 -0.91
C ASP A 256 -10.43 -9.92 -1.16
N HIS A 257 -9.38 -9.84 -0.35
CA HIS A 257 -8.36 -8.79 -0.40
C HIS A 257 -6.96 -9.36 -0.44
N LEU A 258 -6.07 -8.70 -1.17
CA LEU A 258 -4.63 -8.90 -1.07
C LEU A 258 -4.09 -7.90 -0.05
N GLY A 259 -3.62 -8.38 1.10
CA GLY A 259 -2.98 -7.57 2.13
C GLY A 259 -1.46 -7.61 2.00
N MET A 260 -0.80 -6.50 2.29
CA MET A 260 0.65 -6.32 2.21
C MET A 260 1.13 -5.47 3.38
N CYS A 261 2.11 -5.95 4.15
CA CYS A 261 2.63 -5.18 5.28
C CYS A 261 4.10 -5.45 5.57
N GLY A 262 4.77 -4.44 6.12
CA GLY A 262 6.21 -4.45 6.35
C GLY A 262 6.96 -3.44 5.48
N ASP A 263 8.26 -3.67 5.29
CA ASP A 263 9.17 -2.79 4.53
C ASP A 263 9.45 -3.35 3.13
N ASN A 264 9.65 -2.47 2.16
CA ASN A 264 9.67 -2.78 0.73
C ASN A 264 11.02 -3.38 0.26
N ILE A 265 10.99 -4.67 -0.09
CA ILE A 265 11.53 -5.40 -1.28
C ILE A 265 12.99 -5.20 -1.77
N TYR A 266 13.75 -4.16 -1.42
CA TYR A 266 15.03 -3.86 -2.12
C TYR A 266 16.33 -4.14 -1.36
N LEU A 267 16.26 -4.81 -0.20
CA LEU A 267 17.45 -5.21 0.55
C LEU A 267 18.13 -6.41 -0.11
N ASN A 268 19.08 -6.13 -0.99
CA ASN A 268 19.92 -7.13 -1.67
C ASN A 268 21.10 -7.64 -0.80
N HIS A 269 21.08 -7.42 0.52
CA HIS A 269 22.18 -7.83 1.42
C HIS A 269 21.77 -8.80 2.53
N SER A 270 20.49 -9.13 2.63
CA SER A 270 19.99 -10.23 3.46
C SER A 270 18.87 -10.90 2.69
N ASN A 271 18.97 -12.19 2.38
CA ASN A 271 18.02 -13.01 1.60
C ASN A 271 16.58 -13.12 2.19
N GLN A 272 16.07 -12.10 2.89
CA GLN A 272 14.74 -12.07 3.48
C GLN A 272 14.08 -10.71 3.25
N SER A 273 13.12 -10.68 2.33
CA SER A 273 12.12 -9.61 2.26
C SER A 273 11.27 -9.64 3.53
N LEU A 274 11.19 -8.53 4.27
CA LEU A 274 10.28 -8.37 5.42
C LEU A 274 8.86 -7.98 4.98
N LEU A 275 8.63 -7.77 3.68
CA LEU A 275 7.28 -7.58 3.15
C LEU A 275 6.51 -8.90 3.22
N GLN A 276 5.45 -8.91 4.01
CA GLN A 276 4.50 -10.01 4.09
C GLN A 276 3.32 -9.73 3.17
N THR A 277 2.96 -10.69 2.34
CA THR A 277 1.78 -10.63 1.47
C THR A 277 0.87 -11.81 1.72
N LYS A 278 -0.41 -11.56 1.93
CA LYS A 278 -1.41 -12.59 2.27
C LYS A 278 -2.74 -12.30 1.58
N PHE A 279 -3.47 -13.36 1.28
CA PHE A 279 -4.83 -13.27 0.78
C PHE A 279 -5.79 -13.36 1.96
N TYR A 280 -6.79 -12.51 2.01
CA TYR A 280 -7.77 -12.44 3.08
C TYR A 280 -9.17 -12.58 2.50
N ARG A 281 -10.03 -13.30 3.21
CA ARG A 281 -11.48 -13.26 3.02
C ARG A 281 -12.12 -12.73 4.29
N ARG A 282 -12.71 -11.54 4.20
CA ARG A 282 -13.45 -10.88 5.27
C ARG A 282 -14.92 -11.30 5.21
N THR A 283 -15.39 -12.09 6.17
CA THR A 283 -16.83 -12.34 6.35
C THR A 283 -17.38 -11.39 7.42
N PRO A 284 -18.71 -11.22 7.52
CA PRO A 284 -19.32 -10.39 8.56
C PRO A 284 -18.93 -10.81 9.98
N GLU A 285 -18.73 -12.11 10.23
CA GLU A 285 -18.40 -12.60 11.57
C GLU A 285 -16.90 -12.76 11.85
N ASN A 286 -16.04 -12.89 10.84
CA ASN A 286 -14.61 -13.17 11.02
C ASN A 286 -13.76 -12.92 9.76
N ILE A 287 -12.44 -12.86 9.93
CA ILE A 287 -11.48 -12.76 8.83
C ILE A 287 -10.72 -14.08 8.68
N ARG A 288 -10.75 -14.65 7.48
CA ARG A 288 -10.00 -15.86 7.12
C ARG A 288 -8.78 -15.48 6.30
N GLN A 289 -7.62 -15.94 6.74
CA GLN A 289 -6.34 -15.70 6.09
C GLN A 289 -5.91 -16.91 5.27
N TYR A 290 -5.36 -16.67 4.09
CA TYR A 290 -4.80 -17.68 3.19
C TYR A 290 -3.37 -17.29 2.82
N SER A 291 -2.40 -18.12 3.20
CA SER A 291 -0.97 -17.95 2.89
C SER A 291 -0.54 -18.67 1.60
N HIS A 292 -1.35 -19.62 1.12
CA HIS A 292 -1.12 -20.34 -0.13
C HIS A 292 -2.16 -19.94 -1.17
N LEU A 293 -1.68 -19.71 -2.38
CA LEU A 293 -2.45 -19.33 -3.56
C LEU A 293 -3.48 -20.42 -3.92
N PHE A 294 -4.61 -20.49 -3.22
CA PHE A 294 -5.77 -21.24 -3.68
C PHE A 294 -6.51 -20.39 -4.71
N ILE A 295 -5.98 -20.33 -5.92
CA ILE A 295 -6.82 -20.06 -7.08
C ILE A 295 -7.65 -21.34 -7.25
N PRO A 296 -8.99 -21.29 -7.15
CA PRO A 296 -9.80 -22.42 -7.60
C PRO A 296 -9.63 -22.48 -9.11
N LEU A 297 -8.61 -23.21 -9.58
CA LEU A 297 -8.51 -23.57 -10.98
C LEU A 297 -9.72 -24.46 -11.29
N PRO A 298 -10.46 -24.23 -12.38
CA PRO A 298 -11.50 -25.15 -12.79
C PRO A 298 -10.89 -26.55 -12.93
N LEU A 299 -11.59 -27.60 -12.52
CA LEU A 299 -11.08 -28.98 -12.50
C LEU A 299 -10.41 -29.42 -13.84
N SER A 300 -10.77 -28.79 -14.95
CA SER A 300 -10.18 -28.99 -16.28
C SER A 300 -8.70 -28.60 -16.39
N PHE A 301 -8.19 -27.69 -15.55
CA PHE A 301 -6.79 -27.28 -15.56
C PHE A 301 -5.88 -28.19 -14.72
N VAL A 302 -6.42 -28.81 -13.67
CA VAL A 302 -5.68 -29.73 -12.81
C VAL A 302 -5.36 -31.02 -13.56
N THR A 303 -6.29 -31.54 -14.36
CA THR A 303 -6.07 -32.73 -15.19
C THR A 303 -5.03 -32.51 -16.29
N LEU A 304 -4.96 -31.30 -16.86
CA LEU A 304 -3.95 -30.90 -17.85
C LEU A 304 -2.54 -30.76 -17.24
N LEU A 305 -2.42 -30.21 -16.03
CA LEU A 305 -1.13 -30.16 -15.35
C LEU A 305 -0.61 -31.54 -14.95
N PHE A 306 -1.47 -32.42 -14.42
CA PHE A 306 -1.08 -33.78 -14.05
C PHE A 306 -0.65 -34.61 -15.27
N SER A 307 -1.34 -34.48 -16.41
CA SER A 307 -0.97 -35.16 -17.65
C SER A 307 0.34 -34.64 -18.24
N LEU A 308 0.58 -33.31 -18.22
CA LEU A 308 1.85 -32.73 -18.65
C LEU A 308 3.02 -33.15 -17.75
N ILE A 309 2.83 -33.20 -16.43
CA ILE A 309 3.85 -33.64 -15.47
C ILE A 309 4.20 -35.12 -15.69
N LEU A 310 3.20 -36.00 -15.88
CA LEU A 310 3.44 -37.42 -16.20
C LEU A 310 4.20 -37.60 -17.52
N ILE A 311 3.87 -36.82 -18.56
CA ILE A 311 4.57 -36.87 -19.85
C ILE A 311 6.03 -36.42 -19.69
N SER A 312 6.31 -35.37 -18.93
CA SER A 312 7.68 -34.93 -18.67
C SER A 312 8.49 -35.89 -17.81
N ILE A 313 7.87 -36.60 -16.86
CA ILE A 313 8.53 -37.64 -16.05
C ILE A 313 8.84 -38.88 -16.93
N LEU A 314 7.93 -39.28 -17.82
CA LEU A 314 8.19 -40.35 -18.80
C LEU A 314 9.28 -39.98 -19.81
N TYR A 315 9.30 -38.74 -20.30
CA TYR A 315 10.35 -38.24 -21.20
C TYR A 315 11.71 -38.17 -20.48
N GLY A 316 11.73 -37.69 -19.23
CA GLY A 316 12.93 -37.68 -18.40
C GLY A 316 13.49 -39.08 -18.14
N TYR A 317 12.63 -40.07 -17.86
CA TYR A 317 13.03 -41.45 -17.65
C TYR A 317 13.60 -42.11 -18.92
N LEU A 318 13.05 -41.81 -20.10
CA LEU A 318 13.54 -42.30 -21.38
C LEU A 318 14.87 -41.66 -21.81
N ILE A 319 15.10 -40.39 -21.48
CA ILE A 319 16.37 -39.69 -21.73
C ILE A 319 17.48 -40.21 -20.81
N ILE A 320 17.18 -40.46 -19.53
CA ILE A 320 18.14 -41.01 -18.57
C ILE A 320 18.55 -42.44 -18.95
N LYS A 321 17.62 -43.28 -19.42
CA LYS A 321 17.92 -44.65 -19.86
C LYS A 321 18.75 -44.71 -21.14
N ARG A 322 18.71 -43.66 -21.98
CA ARG A 322 19.47 -43.57 -23.24
C ARG A 322 20.87 -42.96 -23.06
N ASN A 323 21.09 -42.15 -22.02
CA ASN A 323 22.39 -41.49 -21.75
C ASN A 323 23.30 -42.21 -20.73
N LEU A 324 22.80 -43.22 -20.00
CA LEU A 324 23.60 -44.04 -19.10
C LEU A 324 24.58 -45.01 -19.82
N HIS A 325 24.56 -45.05 -21.16
CA HIS A 325 25.49 -45.85 -21.97
C HIS A 325 26.65 -45.06 -22.60
N SER A 326 26.73 -43.72 -22.45
CA SER A 326 27.66 -42.91 -23.26
C SER A 326 28.54 -41.88 -22.53
N PHE A 327 28.53 -41.78 -21.19
CA PHE A 327 29.38 -40.79 -20.50
C PHE A 327 30.17 -41.39 -19.32
N VAL A 328 31.27 -42.06 -19.67
CA VAL A 328 32.46 -42.18 -18.80
C VAL A 328 33.63 -41.72 -19.64
N ARG A 329 34.05 -40.45 -19.48
CA ARG A 329 35.42 -39.95 -19.68
C ARG A 329 35.50 -38.43 -19.40
N ASP A 330 36.62 -38.07 -18.78
CA ASP A 330 37.24 -36.75 -18.57
C ASP A 330 36.60 -35.85 -17.48
N CYS A 331 37.20 -35.71 -16.28
CA CYS A 331 38.34 -34.81 -15.89
C CYS A 331 38.10 -33.35 -16.27
N SER A 332 38.36 -32.29 -15.49
CA SER A 332 39.00 -32.07 -14.18
C SER A 332 38.94 -30.54 -13.93
N LEU A 333 38.88 -30.12 -12.65
CA LEU A 333 39.42 -28.87 -12.08
C LEU A 333 39.38 -27.56 -12.90
N TYR A 334 38.58 -26.60 -12.44
CA TYR A 334 39.06 -25.33 -11.83
C TYR A 334 38.00 -24.76 -10.90
#